data_AF-A0A7T4QVJ9-F1
#
_entry.id   AF-A0A7T4QVJ9-F1
#
_cell.length_a   1.000
_cell.length_b   1.000
_cell.length_c   1.000
_cell.angle_alpha   90.00
_cell.angle_beta   90.00
_cell.angle_gamma   90.00
#
_symmetry.space_group_name_H-M   'P 1'
#
loop_
_entity.id
_entity.type
_entity.pdbx_description
1 polymer ?
#
loop_
_entity_poly.entity_id
_entity_poly.type
_entity_poly.pdbx_seq_one_letter_code
_entity_poly.pdbx_strand_id
1 'polypeptide(L)'
;MRTFLTLIVATVLMVSCQNKQEAGVPVLNLASLTAIPLDKPIDTLAKGKAFIDVKLPPGARIEELSKEDLGLLKAAAYRFFGQVKLVDNQYIANIKEGKEIAVSDAVVAAYLKAIANTNAFADSLKKEGQEIQLPAITDEYRNALLK
;
A
#
# COMPACT_ATOMS: atom_id res chain seq x y z
N MET A 1 -50.93 -1.60 -47.78
CA MET A 1 -50.11 -0.50 -48.34
C MET A 1 -50.34 0.73 -47.47
N ARG A 2 -49.38 1.43 -46.88
CA ARG A 2 -47.91 1.44 -46.89
C ARG A 2 -47.49 1.92 -45.50
N THR A 3 -46.59 1.18 -44.85
CA THR A 3 -45.83 1.62 -43.70
C THR A 3 -44.80 2.67 -44.14
N PHE A 4 -44.82 3.85 -43.53
CA PHE A 4 -43.74 4.84 -43.60
C PHE A 4 -43.28 5.07 -42.16
N LEU A 5 -42.01 4.75 -41.86
CA LEU A 5 -40.93 5.70 -41.55
C LEU A 5 -41.10 6.23 -40.11
N THR A 6 -40.21 5.95 -39.15
CA THR A 6 -38.83 6.48 -39.16
C THR A 6 -37.91 5.74 -38.18
N LEU A 7 -36.67 5.66 -38.65
CA LEU A 7 -35.40 5.39 -37.99
C LEU A 7 -35.20 6.18 -36.67
N ILE A 8 -34.88 5.51 -35.56
CA ILE A 8 -34.05 6.08 -34.49
C ILE A 8 -32.95 5.08 -34.17
N VAL A 9 -31.75 5.41 -34.64
CA VAL A 9 -30.47 4.78 -34.33
C VAL A 9 -30.19 5.02 -32.84
N ALA A 10 -30.35 3.99 -32.02
CA ALA A 10 -29.85 4.02 -30.64
C ALA A 10 -28.36 3.66 -30.67
N THR A 11 -27.53 4.68 -30.89
CA THR A 11 -26.08 4.63 -30.66
C THR A 11 -25.87 4.39 -29.17
N VAL A 12 -25.71 3.13 -28.77
CA VAL A 12 -25.23 2.79 -27.43
C VAL A 12 -23.79 3.29 -27.37
N LEU A 13 -23.63 4.48 -26.78
CA LEU A 13 -22.37 4.97 -26.28
C LEU A 13 -21.91 3.99 -25.19
N MET A 14 -21.22 2.93 -25.61
CA MET A 14 -20.28 2.26 -24.74
C MET A 14 -19.16 3.27 -24.48
N VAL A 15 -19.41 4.21 -23.56
CA VAL A 15 -18.37 4.76 -22.71
C VAL A 15 -17.92 3.57 -21.87
N SER A 16 -17.09 2.73 -22.49
CA SER A 16 -16.17 1.88 -21.76
C SER A 16 -15.37 2.86 -20.93
N CYS A 17 -15.71 2.95 -19.65
CA CYS A 17 -14.81 3.44 -18.64
C CYS A 17 -13.55 2.61 -18.80
N GLN A 18 -12.63 3.11 -19.63
CA GLN A 18 -11.23 2.85 -19.49
C GLN A 18 -10.88 3.37 -18.10
N ASN A 19 -11.15 2.54 -17.08
CA ASN A 19 -10.28 2.51 -15.92
C ASN A 19 -8.93 2.13 -16.51
N LYS A 20 -8.20 3.16 -16.94
CA LYS A 20 -6.74 3.12 -16.96
C LYS A 20 -6.41 2.75 -15.53
N GLN A 21 -6.20 1.46 -15.28
CA GLN A 21 -5.33 1.05 -14.20
C GLN A 21 -4.03 1.78 -14.48
N GLU A 22 -3.83 2.88 -13.79
CA GLU A 22 -2.54 3.52 -13.76
C GLU A 22 -1.55 2.43 -13.33
N ALA A 23 -0.77 1.97 -14.30
CA ALA A 23 0.32 1.03 -14.07
C ALA A 23 1.35 1.78 -13.22
N GLY A 24 1.18 1.69 -11.91
CA GLY A 24 1.95 2.48 -10.95
C GLY A 24 1.49 2.31 -9.51
N VAL A 25 1.83 1.13 -8.96
CA VAL A 25 1.90 0.74 -7.53
C VAL A 25 0.64 0.12 -6.91
N PRO A 26 0.58 -1.23 -6.88
CA PRO A 26 0.05 -1.99 -5.77
C PRO A 26 1.09 -3.04 -5.31
N VAL A 27 2.22 -2.61 -4.75
CA VAL A 27 3.28 -3.55 -4.30
C VAL A 27 3.19 -3.84 -2.80
N LEU A 28 2.25 -3.23 -2.08
CA LEU A 28 2.34 -3.22 -0.63
C LEU A 28 1.01 -3.47 0.07
N ASN A 29 0.65 -4.75 0.13
CA ASN A 29 -0.18 -5.19 1.23
C ASN A 29 0.72 -5.24 2.48
N LEU A 30 0.77 -4.13 3.21
CA LEU A 30 1.61 -3.99 4.40
C LEU A 30 1.36 -5.11 5.41
N ALA A 31 0.10 -5.55 5.55
CA ALA A 31 -0.25 -6.65 6.44
C ALA A 31 0.43 -7.96 6.04
N SER A 32 0.58 -8.22 4.73
CA SER A 32 1.26 -9.41 4.20
C SER A 32 2.77 -9.44 4.49
N LEU A 33 3.41 -8.29 4.73
CA LEU A 33 4.85 -8.25 4.99
C LEU A 33 5.24 -9.04 6.24
N THR A 34 4.37 -9.08 7.25
CA THR A 34 4.62 -9.85 8.48
C THR A 34 4.46 -11.36 8.28
N ALA A 35 3.75 -11.79 7.24
CA ALA A 35 3.43 -13.20 7.01
C ALA A 35 4.55 -13.98 6.31
N ILE A 36 5.45 -13.30 5.60
CA ILE A 36 6.52 -13.96 4.83
C ILE A 36 7.80 -13.98 5.66
N PRO A 37 8.32 -15.14 6.09
CA PRO A 37 9.50 -15.19 6.94
C PRO A 37 10.79 -14.82 6.21
N LEU A 38 11.73 -14.27 6.97
CA LEU A 38 13.12 -14.05 6.60
C LEU A 38 13.99 -15.21 7.11
N ASP A 39 15.10 -15.46 6.42
CA ASP A 39 16.04 -16.51 6.84
C ASP A 39 16.87 -16.06 8.05
N LYS A 40 17.01 -14.73 8.23
CA LYS A 40 17.78 -14.11 9.31
C LYS A 40 17.05 -12.87 9.82
N PRO A 41 17.12 -12.59 11.13
CA PRO A 41 16.59 -11.35 11.67
C PRO A 41 17.28 -10.12 11.09
N ILE A 42 16.53 -9.03 10.93
CA ILE A 42 17.00 -7.76 10.35
C ILE A 42 17.10 -6.63 11.37
N ASP A 43 17.19 -6.93 12.67
CA ASP A 43 17.24 -5.94 13.76
C ASP A 43 18.24 -4.80 13.50
N THR A 44 19.48 -5.14 13.14
CA THR A 44 20.53 -4.14 12.87
C THR A 44 20.16 -3.21 11.72
N LEU A 45 19.55 -3.75 10.66
CA LEU A 45 19.11 -2.98 9.51
C LEU A 45 17.90 -2.11 9.88
N ALA A 46 16.87 -2.70 10.49
CA ALA A 46 15.60 -2.04 10.78
C ALA A 46 15.73 -0.96 11.87
N LYS A 47 16.45 -1.25 12.97
CA LYS A 47 16.64 -0.33 14.12
C LYS A 47 17.83 0.61 13.95
N GLY A 48 18.72 0.33 12.98
CA GLY A 48 19.88 1.15 12.67
C GLY A 48 19.52 2.43 11.91
N LYS A 49 20.58 3.15 11.49
CA LYS A 49 20.48 4.40 10.70
C LYS A 49 20.95 4.23 9.25
N ALA A 50 21.26 3.01 8.82
CA ALA A 50 21.65 2.73 7.45
C ALA A 50 20.54 3.20 6.50
N PHE A 51 20.88 3.94 5.46
CA PHE A 51 19.91 4.41 4.49
C PHE A 51 19.35 3.22 3.70
N ILE A 52 18.03 3.10 3.63
CA ILE A 52 17.34 2.01 2.93
C ILE A 52 16.74 2.57 1.66
N ASP A 53 17.20 2.05 0.52
CA ASP A 53 16.54 2.24 -0.76
C ASP A 53 16.16 0.86 -1.31
N VAL A 54 14.93 0.74 -1.81
CA VAL A 54 14.42 -0.53 -2.36
C VAL A 54 13.99 -0.27 -3.79
N LYS A 55 14.74 -0.84 -4.74
CA LYS A 55 14.42 -0.75 -6.16
C LYS A 55 13.54 -1.91 -6.56
N LEU A 56 12.23 -1.72 -6.44
CA LEU A 56 11.26 -2.72 -6.89
C LEU A 56 10.91 -2.48 -8.36
N PRO A 57 10.99 -3.50 -9.23
CA PRO A 57 10.51 -3.36 -10.60
C PRO A 57 8.99 -3.08 -10.60
N PRO A 58 8.48 -2.37 -11.62
CA PRO A 58 7.04 -2.17 -11.77
C PRO A 58 6.30 -3.52 -11.77
N GLY A 59 5.28 -3.64 -10.93
CA GLY A 59 4.49 -4.87 -10.82
C GLY A 59 5.13 -5.99 -9.99
N ALA A 60 6.24 -5.74 -9.30
CA ALA A 60 6.82 -6.70 -8.37
C ALA A 60 5.78 -7.20 -7.36
N ARG A 61 5.78 -8.52 -7.12
CA ARG A 61 4.96 -9.16 -6.08
C ARG A 61 5.86 -9.49 -4.90
N ILE A 62 5.37 -9.28 -3.68
CA ILE A 62 6.17 -9.48 -2.45
C ILE A 62 6.70 -10.93 -2.38
N GLU A 63 5.90 -11.88 -2.85
CA GLU A 63 6.23 -13.31 -2.88
C GLU A 63 7.34 -13.66 -3.88
N GLU A 64 7.59 -12.80 -4.86
CA GLU A 64 8.60 -12.98 -5.91
C GLU A 64 9.91 -12.25 -5.59
N LEU A 65 9.95 -11.48 -4.49
CA LEU A 65 11.14 -10.76 -4.08
C LEU A 65 12.25 -11.69 -3.58
N SER A 66 13.49 -11.31 -3.85
CA SER A 66 14.63 -11.92 -3.18
C SER A 66 14.52 -11.72 -1.66
N LYS A 67 15.14 -12.60 -0.87
CA LYS A 67 15.16 -12.46 0.59
C LYS A 67 15.85 -11.16 1.04
N GLU A 68 16.81 -10.69 0.26
CA GLU A 68 17.49 -9.41 0.51
C GLU A 68 16.54 -8.23 0.29
N ASP A 69 15.85 -8.18 -0.85
CA ASP A 69 14.88 -7.12 -1.16
C ASP A 69 13.71 -7.12 -0.17
N LEU A 70 13.21 -8.31 0.20
CA LEU A 70 12.18 -8.46 1.22
C LEU A 70 12.68 -7.95 2.59
N GLY A 71 13.94 -8.23 2.94
CA GLY A 71 14.57 -7.75 4.16
C GLY A 71 14.68 -6.22 4.20
N LEU A 72 15.09 -5.60 3.09
CA LEU A 72 15.11 -4.14 2.94
C LEU A 72 13.71 -3.54 3.04
N LEU A 73 12.72 -4.16 2.39
CA LEU A 73 11.34 -3.71 2.42
C LEU A 73 10.74 -3.81 3.84
N LYS A 74 10.93 -4.93 4.54
CA LYS A 74 10.49 -5.08 5.93
C LYS A 74 11.19 -4.10 6.87
N ALA A 75 12.50 -3.84 6.67
CA ALA A 75 13.24 -2.86 7.46
C ALA A 75 12.72 -1.43 7.25
N ALA A 76 12.44 -1.05 6.00
CA ALA A 76 11.81 0.23 5.69
C ALA A 76 10.42 0.32 6.35
N ALA A 77 9.60 -0.74 6.25
CA ALA A 77 8.28 -0.80 6.86
C ALA A 77 8.35 -0.64 8.38
N TYR A 78 9.31 -1.30 9.04
CA TYR A 78 9.53 -1.18 10.49
C TYR A 78 9.76 0.26 10.94
N ARG A 79 10.56 1.03 10.18
CA ARG A 79 10.84 2.44 10.47
C ARG A 79 9.65 3.33 10.17
N PHE A 80 9.00 3.13 9.01
CA PHE A 80 7.80 3.85 8.62
C PHE A 80 6.68 3.70 9.65
N PHE A 81 6.38 2.45 10.04
CA PHE A 81 5.34 2.16 11.02
C PHE A 81 5.66 2.67 12.43
N GLY A 82 6.93 2.93 12.74
CA GLY A 82 7.30 3.68 13.96
C GLY A 82 6.80 5.13 13.97
N GLN A 83 6.42 5.68 12.82
CA GLN A 83 5.88 7.04 12.66
C GLN A 83 4.38 7.07 12.36
N VAL A 84 3.72 5.90 12.30
CA VAL A 84 2.29 5.78 11.99
C VAL A 84 1.50 5.59 13.27
N LYS A 85 0.38 6.30 13.40
CA LYS A 85 -0.61 6.12 14.46
C LYS A 85 -1.99 5.90 13.87
N LEU A 86 -2.82 5.17 14.59
CA LEU A 86 -4.26 5.10 14.31
C LEU A 86 -4.96 6.19 15.13
N VAL A 87 -5.67 7.09 14.46
CA VAL A 87 -6.47 8.16 15.07
C VAL A 87 -7.82 8.19 14.36
N ASP A 88 -8.92 8.12 15.11
CA ASP A 88 -10.29 8.13 14.56
C ASP A 88 -10.51 7.14 13.41
N ASN A 89 -9.98 5.92 13.58
CA ASN A 89 -10.01 4.85 12.58
C ASN A 89 -9.28 5.17 11.26
N GLN A 90 -8.29 6.08 11.29
CA GLN A 90 -7.43 6.40 10.15
C GLN A 90 -5.95 6.30 10.53
N TYR A 91 -5.15 5.71 9.64
CA TYR A 91 -3.71 5.75 9.76
C TYR A 91 -3.17 7.13 9.38
N ILE A 92 -2.42 7.73 10.30
CA ILE A 92 -1.74 9.01 10.11
C ILE A 92 -0.24 8.78 10.27
N ALA A 93 0.54 9.14 9.26
CA ALA A 93 1.99 9.11 9.30
C ALA A 93 2.54 10.52 9.52
N ASN A 94 3.44 10.69 10.48
CA ASN A 94 4.16 11.95 10.70
C ASN A 94 5.54 11.90 10.04
N ILE A 95 5.59 11.90 8.71
CA ILE A 95 6.82 11.87 7.91
C ILE A 95 6.71 12.92 6.81
N LYS A 96 7.68 13.84 6.71
CA LYS A 96 7.73 14.83 5.63
C LYS A 96 8.57 14.37 4.45
N GLU A 97 9.64 13.65 4.74
CA GLU A 97 10.62 13.16 3.78
C GLU A 97 11.28 11.88 4.32
N GLY A 98 11.66 10.98 3.43
CA GLY A 98 12.17 9.66 3.80
C GLY A 98 13.48 9.71 4.58
N LYS A 99 14.31 10.76 4.38
CA LYS A 99 15.55 10.94 5.15
C LYS A 99 15.32 11.04 6.66
N GLU A 100 14.15 11.49 7.12
CA GLU A 100 13.79 11.55 8.55
C GLU A 100 13.82 10.16 9.21
N ILE A 101 13.57 9.11 8.44
CA ILE A 101 13.61 7.72 8.87
C ILE A 101 14.70 6.90 8.17
N ALA A 102 15.65 7.58 7.51
CA ALA A 102 16.70 6.96 6.70
C ALA A 102 16.17 5.93 5.68
N VAL A 103 15.06 6.26 5.00
CA VAL A 103 14.46 5.50 3.92
C VAL A 103 14.36 6.40 2.68
N SER A 104 14.42 5.85 1.47
CA SER A 104 14.25 6.66 0.26
C SER A 104 12.84 7.25 0.14
N ASP A 105 12.76 8.46 -0.41
CA ASP A 105 11.47 9.17 -0.58
C ASP A 105 10.49 8.36 -1.42
N ALA A 106 10.98 7.63 -2.42
CA ALA A 106 10.16 6.77 -3.27
C ALA A 106 9.47 5.66 -2.46
N VAL A 107 10.21 5.01 -1.54
CA VAL A 107 9.66 3.96 -0.67
C VAL A 107 8.66 4.55 0.32
N VAL A 108 8.98 5.69 0.93
CA VAL A 108 8.06 6.40 1.84
C VAL A 108 6.78 6.83 1.12
N ALA A 109 6.88 7.38 -0.09
CA ALA A 109 5.73 7.77 -0.89
C ALA A 109 4.82 6.57 -1.22
N ALA A 110 5.41 5.40 -1.53
CA ALA A 110 4.64 4.18 -1.74
C ALA A 110 3.89 3.75 -0.47
N TYR A 111 4.51 3.91 0.71
CA TYR A 111 3.92 3.53 1.99
C TYR A 111 2.80 4.49 2.40
N LEU A 112 3.01 5.80 2.21
CA LEU A 112 1.97 6.82 2.37
C LEU A 112 0.76 6.55 1.47
N LYS A 113 1.00 6.21 0.20
CA LYS A 113 -0.07 5.82 -0.74
C LYS A 113 -0.81 4.57 -0.26
N ALA A 114 -0.10 3.57 0.27
CA ALA A 114 -0.70 2.33 0.76
C ALA A 114 -1.62 2.57 1.99
N ILE A 115 -1.19 3.36 2.97
CA ILE A 115 -2.05 3.69 4.13
C ILE A 115 -3.22 4.59 3.73
N ALA A 116 -3.03 5.51 2.78
CA ALA A 116 -4.11 6.36 2.28
C ALA A 116 -5.19 5.54 1.56
N ASN A 117 -4.80 4.57 0.74
CA ASN A 117 -5.73 3.64 0.09
C ASN A 117 -6.48 2.78 1.12
N THR A 118 -5.80 2.35 2.20
CA THR A 118 -6.42 1.57 3.27
C THR A 118 -7.46 2.41 4.04
N ASN A 119 -7.14 3.66 4.36
CA ASN A 119 -8.09 4.58 4.98
C ASN A 119 -9.31 4.82 4.07
N ALA A 120 -9.07 5.08 2.78
CA ALA A 120 -10.15 5.31 1.81
C ALA A 120 -11.07 4.09 1.66
N PHE A 121 -10.52 2.87 1.72
CA PHE A 121 -11.28 1.63 1.72
C PHE A 121 -12.10 1.46 3.01
N ALA A 122 -11.54 1.78 4.17
CA ALA A 122 -12.28 1.77 5.43
C ALA A 122 -13.46 2.76 5.40
N ASP A 123 -13.23 3.96 4.88
CA ASP A 123 -14.26 4.99 4.71
C ASP A 123 -15.35 4.55 3.71
N SER A 124 -15.01 3.83 2.63
CA SER A 124 -16.01 3.33 1.68
C SER A 124 -16.91 2.28 2.32
N LEU A 125 -16.33 1.34 3.06
CA LEU A 125 -17.12 0.31 3.77
C LEU A 125 -18.04 0.94 4.82
N LYS A 126 -17.56 1.94 5.56
CA LYS A 126 -18.38 2.70 6.51
C LYS A 126 -19.59 3.37 5.84
N LYS A 127 -19.40 3.95 4.63
CA LYS A 127 -20.50 4.55 3.84
C LYS A 127 -21.52 3.52 3.36
N GLU A 128 -21.09 2.29 3.13
CA GLU A 128 -21.96 1.15 2.79
C GLU A 128 -22.65 0.53 4.02
N GLY A 129 -22.49 1.13 5.21
CA GLY A 129 -23.07 0.64 6.46
C GLY A 129 -22.27 -0.51 7.09
N GLN A 130 -21.09 -0.82 6.57
CA GLN A 130 -20.18 -1.81 7.13
C GLN A 130 -19.12 -1.11 7.99
N GLU A 131 -19.29 -1.14 9.30
CA GLU A 131 -18.28 -0.59 10.20
C GLU A 131 -17.10 -1.56 10.33
N ILE A 132 -15.94 -1.15 9.81
CA ILE A 132 -14.68 -1.84 10.04
C ILE A 132 -13.81 -1.04 11.00
N GLN A 133 -13.09 -1.74 11.86
CA GLN A 133 -12.08 -1.15 12.73
C GLN A 133 -10.70 -1.54 12.20
N LEU A 134 -9.92 -0.54 11.81
CA LEU A 134 -8.53 -0.74 11.41
C LEU A 134 -7.71 -1.11 12.64
N PRO A 135 -6.81 -2.09 12.54
CA PRO A 135 -5.97 -2.48 13.67
C PRO A 135 -4.97 -1.38 14.02
N ALA A 136 -4.69 -1.19 15.31
CA ALA A 136 -3.60 -0.31 15.72
C ALA A 136 -2.24 -0.89 15.27
N ILE A 137 -1.30 -0.01 14.95
CA ILE A 137 0.10 -0.40 14.71
C ILE A 137 0.77 -0.63 16.06
N THR A 138 0.88 -1.90 16.46
CA THR A 138 1.48 -2.27 17.75
C THR A 138 2.97 -2.57 17.64
N ASP A 139 3.66 -2.61 18.78
CA ASP A 139 5.05 -3.06 18.81
C ASP A 139 5.18 -4.53 18.42
N GLU A 140 4.19 -5.37 18.71
CA GLU A 140 4.16 -6.78 18.25
C GLU A 140 4.14 -6.85 16.73
N TYR A 141 3.28 -6.06 16.08
CA TYR A 141 3.23 -5.98 14.63
C TYR A 141 4.56 -5.51 14.05
N ARG A 142 5.17 -4.47 14.64
CA ARG A 142 6.49 -3.99 14.20
C ARG A 142 7.56 -5.05 14.41
N ASN A 143 7.58 -5.73 15.55
CA ASN A 143 8.55 -6.79 15.83
C ASN A 143 8.37 -8.02 14.93
N ALA A 144 7.16 -8.28 14.43
CA ALA A 144 6.91 -9.33 13.44
C ALA A 144 7.58 -9.03 12.08
N LEU A 145 7.82 -7.75 11.74
CA LEU A 145 8.57 -7.37 10.53
C LEU A 145 10.05 -7.73 10.62
N LEU A 146 10.59 -7.95 11.82
CA LEU A 146 12.03 -8.21 12.01
C LEU A 146 12.45 -9.64 11.65
N LYS A 147 11.48 -10.51 11.35
CA LYS A 147 11.65 -11.95 11.19
C LYS A 147 11.03 -12.46 9.91
#